data_AF-A0A928RES0-F1
#
_entry.id   AF-A0A928RES0-F1
#
_cell.length_a   1.000
_cell.length_b   1.000
_cell.length_c   1.000
_cell.angle_alpha   90.00
_cell.angle_beta   90.00
_cell.angle_gamma   90.00
#
_symmetry.space_group_name_H-M   'P 1'
#
loop_
_entity.id
_entity.type
_entity.pdbx_description
1 polymer ?
#
loop_
_entity_poly.entity_id
_entity_poly.type
_entity_poly.pdbx_seq_one_letter_code
_entity_poly.pdbx_strand_id
1 'polypeptide(L)' 'TVRPADLLEPELEKYREECKDVAKSEEDVLSYALFPQVASKFFETRDKKAEEPVAAPAQSDNGVRTLYVQDLS' A
#
# COMPACT_ATOMS: atom_id res chain seq x y z
N THR A 1 19.79 -22.94 19.24
CA THR A 1 19.50 -22.13 18.03
C THR A 1 18.89 -20.83 18.50
N VAL A 2 19.44 -19.67 18.12
CA VAL A 2 18.95 -18.36 18.58
C VAL A 2 17.84 -17.89 17.63
N ARG A 3 16.82 -17.18 18.13
CA ARG A 3 15.77 -16.59 17.28
C ARG A 3 16.38 -15.38 16.56
N PRO A 4 16.29 -15.29 15.22
CA PRO A 4 16.91 -14.19 14.47
C PRO A 4 16.47 -12.79 14.92
N ALA A 5 15.23 -12.67 15.40
CA ALA A 5 14.70 -11.41 15.93
C ALA A 5 15.37 -10.95 17.25
N ASP A 6 16.06 -11.84 17.97
CA ASP A 6 16.78 -11.47 19.21
C ASP A 6 18.04 -10.63 18.90
N LEU A 7 18.50 -10.62 17.65
CA LEU A 7 19.67 -9.86 17.19
C LEU A 7 19.29 -8.51 16.58
N LEU A 8 17.99 -8.21 16.45
CA LEU A 8 17.50 -6.98 15.84
C LEU A 8 17.36 -5.90 16.91
N GLU A 9 17.97 -4.75 16.63
CA GLU A 9 17.77 -3.55 17.43
C GLU A 9 16.40 -2.93 17.12
N PRO A 10 15.81 -2.16 18.06
CA PRO A 10 14.58 -1.44 17.79
C PRO A 10 14.78 -0.36 16.72
N GLU A 11 14.15 -0.55 15.55
CA GLU A 11 14.23 0.37 14.41
C GLU A 11 12.93 1.15 14.18
N LEU A 12 11.86 0.85 14.92
CA LEU A 12 10.56 1.51 14.77
C LEU A 12 10.62 3.03 14.96
N GLU A 13 11.47 3.50 15.88
CA GLU A 13 11.64 4.93 16.13
C GLU A 13 12.28 5.64 14.93
N LYS A 14 13.25 5.00 14.27
CA LYS A 14 13.88 5.51 13.05
C LYS A 14 12.85 5.66 11.92
N TYR A 15 12.00 4.65 11.73
CA TYR A 15 10.94 4.71 10.72
C TYR A 15 9.88 5.76 11.03
N ARG A 16 9.57 6.00 12.31
CA ARG A 16 8.67 7.09 12.73
C ARG A 16 9.24 8.46 12.37
N GLU A 17 10.54 8.65 12.52
CA GLU A 17 11.21 9.92 12.18
C GLU A 17 11.31 10.12 10.67
N GLU A 18 11.76 9.11 9.92
CA GLU A 18 11.87 9.17 8.45
C GLU A 18 10.53 9.39 7.76
N CYS A 19 9.45 8.80 8.31
CA CYS A 19 8.12 8.96 7.75
C CYS A 19 7.32 10.10 8.35
N LYS A 20 7.83 10.85 9.32
CA LYS A 20 7.03 11.84 10.06
C LYS A 20 6.39 12.90 9.16
N ASP A 21 7.05 13.23 8.06
CA ASP A 21 6.61 14.27 7.11
C ASP A 21 5.59 13.76 6.09
N VAL A 22 5.54 12.44 5.84
CA VAL A 22 4.68 11.79 4.82
C VAL A 22 3.60 10.89 5.43
N ALA A 23 3.84 10.27 6.57
CA ALA A 23 2.88 9.42 7.27
C ALA A 23 1.83 10.27 7.98
N LYS A 24 0.56 10.03 7.65
CA LYS A 24 -0.59 10.69 8.28
C LYS A 24 -1.15 9.88 9.44
N SER A 25 -0.90 8.57 9.45
CA SER A 25 -1.34 7.62 10.46
C SER A 25 -0.23 6.64 10.86
N GLU A 26 -0.44 5.92 11.97
CA GLU A 26 0.50 4.87 12.41
C GLU A 26 0.59 3.71 11.42
N GLU A 27 -0.48 3.43 10.65
CA GLU A 27 -0.44 2.40 9.61
C GLU A 27 0.50 2.76 8.44
N ASP A 28 0.70 4.04 8.15
CA ASP A 28 1.64 4.49 7.11
C ASP A 28 3.09 4.20 7.56
N VAL A 29 3.39 4.45 8.84
CA VAL A 29 4.71 4.13 9.41
C VAL A 29 4.98 2.64 9.35
N LEU A 30 3.97 1.81 9.67
CA LEU A 30 4.07 0.35 9.54
C LEU A 30 4.25 -0.07 8.08
N SER A 31 3.54 0.56 7.14
CA SER A 31 3.67 0.28 5.71
C SER A 31 5.07 0.59 5.18
N TYR A 32 5.68 1.66 5.67
CA TYR A 32 7.07 1.99 5.36
C TYR A 32 8.07 1.04 6.02
N ALA A 33 7.85 0.65 7.29
CA ALA A 33 8.70 -0.32 7.97
C ALA A 33 8.68 -1.70 7.28
N LEU A 34 7.51 -2.11 6.75
CA LEU A 34 7.35 -3.38 6.03
C LEU A 34 7.89 -3.31 4.59
N PHE A 35 7.67 -2.20 3.89
CA PHE A 35 7.98 -2.05 2.47
C PHE A 35 8.47 -0.63 2.11
N PRO A 36 9.69 -0.24 2.49
CA PRO A 36 10.15 1.15 2.37
C PRO A 36 10.11 1.65 0.91
N GLN A 37 10.55 0.84 -0.05
CA GLN A 37 10.55 1.23 -1.48
C GLN A 37 9.16 1.42 -2.08
N VAL A 38 8.16 0.69 -1.58
CA VAL A 38 6.78 0.76 -2.09
C VAL A 38 6.05 1.90 -1.40
N ALA A 39 6.26 2.07 -0.09
CA ALA A 39 5.65 3.11 0.71
C ALA A 39 6.02 4.52 0.21
N SER A 40 7.29 4.78 -0.12
CA SER A 40 7.69 6.08 -0.68
C SER A 40 6.91 6.43 -1.95
N LYS A 41 6.79 5.50 -2.91
CA LYS A 41 6.02 5.71 -4.13
C LYS A 41 4.52 5.85 -3.86
N PHE A 42 4.00 5.12 -2.87
CA PHE A 42 2.60 5.19 -2.47
C PHE A 42 2.25 6.55 -1.86
N PHE A 43 3.07 7.10 -0.97
CA PHE A 43 2.86 8.43 -0.38
C PHE A 43 2.90 9.53 -1.43
N GLU A 44 3.90 9.51 -2.32
CA GLU A 44 3.98 10.45 -3.44
C GLU A 44 2.74 10.40 -4.33
N THR A 45 2.25 9.20 -4.65
CA THR A 45 1.05 9.03 -5.49
C THR A 45 -0.21 9.49 -4.76
N ARG A 46 -0.31 9.21 -3.46
CA ARG A 46 -1.44 9.62 -2.61
C ARG A 46 -1.54 11.13 -2.50
N ASP A 47 -0.42 11.81 -2.26
CA ASP A 47 -0.41 13.26 -2.09
C ASP A 47 -0.66 13.97 -3.44
N LYS A 48 -0.12 13.46 -4.56
CA LYS A 48 -0.48 13.92 -5.92
C LYS A 48 -1.97 13.70 -6.24
N LYS A 49 -2.52 12.54 -5.87
CA LYS A 49 -3.95 12.21 -6.09
C LYS A 49 -4.89 13.01 -5.18
N ALA A 50 -4.42 13.52 -4.05
CA ALA A 50 -5.19 14.42 -3.21
C ALA A 50 -5.30 15.84 -3.79
N GLU A 51 -4.33 16.26 -4.62
CA GLU A 51 -4.35 17.55 -5.33
C GLU A 51 -5.21 17.52 -6.59
N GLU A 52 -5.34 16.37 -7.26
CA GLU A 52 -6.29 16.21 -8.36
C GLU A 52 -7.71 15.97 -7.84
N PRO A 53 -8.73 16.71 -8.29
CA PRO A 53 -10.11 16.45 -7.89
C PRO A 53 -10.53 15.07 -8.42
N VAL A 54 -10.60 14.12 -7.48
CA VAL A 54 -11.16 12.76 -7.58
C VAL A 54 -11.90 12.41 -8.89
N ALA A 55 -11.15 11.89 -9.86
CA ALA A 55 -11.70 10.88 -10.75
C ALA A 55 -11.67 9.52 -10.01
N ALA A 56 -12.82 8.86 -9.98
CA ALA A 56 -13.19 7.59 -9.35
C ALA A 56 -12.09 6.50 -9.29
N PRO A 57 -12.17 5.54 -8.33
CA PRO A 57 -11.23 4.42 -8.26
C PRO A 57 -11.12 3.73 -9.61
N ALA A 58 -9.89 3.48 -10.05
CA ALA A 58 -9.60 2.70 -11.24
C ALA A 58 -10.39 1.41 -11.14
N GLN A 59 -11.39 1.26 -12.02
CA GLN A 59 -12.06 0.00 -12.27
C GLN A 59 -10.96 -0.98 -12.67
N SER A 60 -10.59 -1.90 -11.77
CA SER A 60 -9.94 -3.11 -12.21
C SER A 60 -10.91 -3.78 -13.18
N ASP A 61 -10.49 -3.93 -14.43
CA ASP A 61 -11.20 -4.63 -15.48
C ASP A 61 -11.25 -6.14 -15.17
N ASN A 62 -11.89 -6.49 -14.06
CA ASN A 62 -12.25 -7.84 -13.66
C ASN A 62 -13.74 -8.03 -14.04
N GLY A 63 -14.05 -7.76 -15.31
CA GLY A 63 -15.40 -7.90 -15.83
C GLY A 63 -15.90 -9.34 -15.66
N VAL A 64 -16.96 -9.50 -14.87
CA VAL A 64 -17.69 -10.77 -14.76
C VAL A 64 -18.25 -11.11 -16.15
N ARG A 65 -17.66 -12.10 -16.83
CA ARG A 65 -18.11 -12.55 -18.15
C ARG A 65 -19.23 -13.57 -17.96
N THR A 66 -20.48 -13.13 -18.12
CA THR A 66 -21.64 -14.04 -18.18
C THR A 66 -21.67 -14.70 -19.56
N LEU A 67 -21.40 -16.00 -19.62
CA LEU A 67 -21.53 -16.82 -20.83
C LEU A 67 -22.91 -17.45 -20.86
N TYR A 68 -23.76 -17.06 -21.81
CA TYR A 68 -25.00 -17.77 -22.11
C TYR A 68 -24.67 -18.90 -23.11
N VAL A 69 -24.78 -20.15 -22.67
CA VAL A 69 -24.72 -21.31 -23.56
C VAL A 69 -26.10 -21.48 -24.17
N GLN A 70 -26.24 -21.21 -25.47
CA GLN A 70 -27.44 -21.57 -26.21
C GLN A 70 -27.35 -23.06 -26.55
N ASP A 71 -28.13 -23.88 -25.86
CA ASP A 71 -28.37 -25.26 -26.28
C ASP A 71 -29.10 -25.23 -27.63
N LEU A 72 -28.36 -25.52 -28.69
CA LEU A 72 -28.89 -25.80 -30.01
C LEU A 72 -29.61 -27.16 -29.96
N SER A 73 -30.94 -27.13 -29.98
CA SER A 73 -31.79 -28.30 -30.24
C SER A 73 -31.71 -28.75 -31.70
#